data_AF-A0A7Y9JQN8-F1
#
_entry.id   AF-A0A7Y9JQN8-F1
#
_cell.length_a   1.000
_cell.length_b   1.000
_cell.length_c   1.000
_cell.angle_alpha   90.00
_cell.angle_beta   90.00
_cell.angle_gamma   90.00
#
_symmetry.space_group_name_H-M   'P 1'
#
loop_
_entity.id
_entity.type
_entity.pdbx_description
1 polymer ?
#
loop_
_entity_poly.entity_id
_entity_poly.type
_entity_poly.pdbx_seq_one_letter_code
_entity_poly.pdbx_strand_id
1 'polypeptide(L)'
;MDTHVDAQVTQTRMSLMQQLARIERRDPVLSARVRLQAIDLHRAWTARRLDTDEYALRLAGLCDQVREQADSTVVPEPAAGPR
;
A
#
# COMPACT_ATOMS: atom_id res chain seq x y z
N MET A 1 -23.64 1.87 13.44
CA MET A 1 -22.23 2.24 13.21
C MET A 1 -21.46 0.94 13.13
N ASP A 2 -21.05 0.57 11.92
CA ASP A 2 -20.43 -0.70 11.56
C ASP A 2 -19.04 -0.88 12.15
N THR A 3 -18.98 -1.36 13.39
CA THR A 3 -17.75 -1.70 14.12
C THR A 3 -16.88 -2.71 13.37
N HIS A 4 -17.47 -3.55 12.51
CA HIS A 4 -16.75 -4.52 11.70
C HIS A 4 -15.94 -3.86 10.57
N VAL A 5 -16.52 -2.84 9.92
CA VAL A 5 -15.85 -2.12 8.83
C VAL A 5 -14.71 -1.27 9.37
N ASP A 6 -14.89 -0.66 10.55
CA ASP A 6 -13.83 0.10 11.24
C ASP A 6 -12.63 -0.78 11.65
N ALA A 7 -12.91 -2.00 12.13
CA ALA A 7 -11.88 -2.99 12.45
C ALA A 7 -11.11 -3.45 11.20
N GLN A 8 -11.81 -3.74 10.09
CA GLN A 8 -11.19 -4.13 8.83
C GLN A 8 -10.33 -3.01 8.24
N VAL A 9 -10.83 -1.77 8.27
CA VAL A 9 -10.07 -0.57 7.85
C VAL A 9 -8.79 -0.41 8.68
N THR A 10 -8.90 -0.57 10.00
CA THR A 10 -7.76 -0.45 10.92
C THR A 10 -6.72 -1.53 10.64
N GLN A 11 -7.15 -2.78 10.47
CA GLN A 11 -6.28 -3.91 10.16
C GLN A 11 -5.53 -3.70 8.82
N THR A 12 -6.24 -3.31 7.76
CA THR A 12 -5.64 -3.05 6.45
C THR A 12 -4.63 -1.91 6.52
N ARG A 13 -4.93 -0.85 7.28
CA ARG A 13 -4.00 0.27 7.48
C ARG A 13 -2.73 -0.15 8.23
N MET A 14 -2.86 -0.98 9.27
CA MET A 14 -1.70 -1.53 9.96
C MET A 14 -0.85 -2.40 9.03
N SER A 15 -1.48 -3.24 8.22
CA SER A 15 -0.78 -4.08 7.23
C SER A 15 -0.01 -3.23 6.22
N LEU A 16 -0.64 -2.18 5.67
CA LEU A 16 -0.01 -1.24 4.76
C LEU A 16 1.22 -0.58 5.40
N MET A 17 1.11 -0.09 6.64
CA MET A 17 2.24 0.52 7.33
C MET A 17 3.41 -0.44 7.53
N GLN A 18 3.14 -1.70 7.87
CA GLN A 18 4.18 -2.73 8.01
C GLN A 18 4.86 -3.02 6.66
N GLN A 19 4.11 -3.10 5.57
CA GLN A 19 4.65 -3.29 4.23
C GLN A 19 5.50 -2.09 3.80
N LEU A 20 5.02 -0.86 4.05
CA LEU A 20 5.74 0.37 3.75
C LEU A 20 7.07 0.48 4.50
N ALA A 21 7.11 0.04 5.76
CA ALA A 21 8.36 0.00 6.53
C ALA A 21 9.37 -1.01 5.96
N ARG A 22 8.90 -2.12 5.35
CA ARG A 22 9.78 -3.09 4.68
C ARG A 22 10.32 -2.54 3.36
N ILE A 23 9.46 -1.92 2.55
CA ILE A 23 9.88 -1.38 1.26
C ILE A 23 10.68 -0.09 1.39
N GLU A 24 10.53 0.70 2.46
CA GLU A 24 11.26 1.96 2.66
C GLU A 24 12.79 1.79 2.59
N ARG A 25 13.31 0.66 3.05
CA ARG A 25 14.75 0.35 2.95
C ARG A 25 15.21 0.00 1.53
N ARG A 26 14.31 -0.53 0.70
CA ARG A 26 14.60 -1.00 -0.66
C ARG A 26 14.28 0.06 -1.72
N ASP A 27 13.16 0.74 -1.55
CA ASP A 27 12.63 1.79 -2.41
C ASP A 27 11.91 2.86 -1.56
N PRO A 28 12.65 3.87 -1.08
CA PRO A 28 12.08 4.97 -0.30
C PRO A 28 11.15 5.86 -1.13
N VAL A 29 11.33 5.92 -2.46
CA VAL A 29 10.51 6.74 -3.36
C VAL A 29 9.12 6.13 -3.51
N LEU A 30 9.05 4.82 -3.74
CA LEU A 30 7.79 4.09 -3.74
C LEU A 30 7.09 4.20 -2.39
N SER A 31 7.84 4.01 -1.29
CA SER A 31 7.29 4.14 0.07
C SER A 31 6.68 5.52 0.31
N ALA A 32 7.38 6.61 -0.06
CA ALA A 32 6.86 7.97 0.04
C ALA A 32 5.61 8.19 -0.82
N ARG A 33 5.60 7.69 -2.06
CA ARG A 33 4.46 7.82 -2.98
C ARG A 33 3.21 7.15 -2.43
N VAL A 34 3.33 5.91 -1.95
CA VAL A 34 2.18 5.17 -1.41
C VAL A 34 1.69 5.79 -0.10
N ARG A 35 2.59 6.33 0.74
CA ARG A 35 2.20 7.09 1.94
C ARG A 35 1.36 8.32 1.57
N LEU A 36 1.74 9.07 0.53
CA LEU A 36 0.96 10.21 0.04
C LEU A 36 -0.42 9.77 -0.47
N GLN A 37 -0.48 8.72 -1.29
CA GLN A 37 -1.75 8.18 -1.79
C GLN A 37 -2.68 7.72 -0.64
N ALA A 38 -2.13 7.07 0.40
CA ALA A 38 -2.90 6.65 1.57
C ALA A 38 -3.44 7.85 2.37
N ILE A 39 -2.65 8.93 2.50
CA ILE A 39 -3.10 10.18 3.14
C ILE A 39 -4.23 10.83 2.35
N ASP A 40 -4.10 10.95 1.03
CA ASP A 40 -5.13 11.54 0.18
C ASP A 40 -6.42 10.72 0.18
N LEU A 41 -6.30 9.39 0.17
CA LEU A 41 -7.42 8.48 0.28
C LEU A 41 -8.17 8.68 1.61
N HIS A 42 -7.43 8.78 2.72
CA HIS A 42 -8.01 9.03 4.03
C HIS A 42 -8.69 10.40 4.11
N ARG A 43 -8.06 11.45 3.54
CA ARG A 43 -8.66 12.79 3.46
C ARG A 43 -9.98 12.75 2.70
N ALA A 44 -10.03 12.08 1.55
CA ALA A 44 -11.25 11.98 0.76
C ALA A 44 -12.38 11.22 1.50
N TRP A 45 -12.06 10.17 2.26
CA TRP A 45 -13.02 9.49 3.13
C TRP A 45 -13.51 10.39 4.28
N THR A 46 -12.60 11.07 4.99
CA THR A 46 -13.00 12.02 6.06
C THR A 46 -13.84 13.18 5.54
N ALA A 47 -13.62 13.60 4.28
CA ALA A 47 -14.40 14.62 3.61
C ALA A 47 -15.76 14.11 3.07
N ARG A 48 -16.11 12.84 3.34
CA ARG A 48 -17.32 12.16 2.86
C ARG A 48 -17.45 12.15 1.32
N ARG A 49 -16.32 12.21 0.62
CA ARG A 49 -16.24 12.07 -0.85
C ARG A 49 -16.07 10.61 -1.28
N LEU A 50 -15.91 9.72 -0.32
CA LEU A 50 -15.75 8.27 -0.47
C LEU A 50 -16.61 7.60 0.60
N ASP A 51 -17.37 6.59 0.19
CA ASP A 51 -18.02 5.67 1.11
C ASP A 51 -17.00 4.70 1.72
N THR A 52 -17.37 4.10 2.86
CA THR A 52 -16.44 3.25 3.61
C THR A 52 -16.01 2.00 2.85
N ASP A 53 -16.91 1.40 2.05
CA ASP A 53 -16.58 0.27 1.16
C ASP A 53 -15.58 0.67 0.07
N GLU A 54 -15.78 1.84 -0.54
CA GLU A 54 -14.87 2.34 -1.58
C GLU A 54 -13.49 2.69 -1.00
N TYR A 55 -13.47 3.27 0.20
CA TYR A 55 -12.24 3.50 0.95
C TYR A 55 -11.51 2.19 1.28
N ALA A 56 -12.23 1.17 1.77
CA ALA A 56 -11.65 -0.13 2.09
C ALA A 56 -11.08 -0.83 0.84
N LEU A 57 -11.80 -0.79 -0.28
CA LEU A 57 -11.37 -1.37 -1.55
C LEU A 57 -10.10 -0.69 -2.08
N ARG A 58 -10.08 0.66 -2.09
CA ARG A 58 -8.91 1.42 -2.56
C ARG A 58 -7.70 1.23 -1.64
N LEU A 59 -7.92 1.10 -0.33
CA LEU A 59 -6.86 0.83 0.62
C LEU A 59 -6.26 -0.57 0.43
N ALA A 60 -7.09 -1.58 0.16
CA ALA A 60 -6.63 -2.93 -0.19
C ALA A 60 -5.80 -2.92 -1.50
N GLY A 61 -6.26 -2.20 -2.52
CA GLY A 61 -5.53 -2.05 -3.77
C GLY A 61 -4.16 -1.36 -3.64
N LEU A 62 -3.98 -0.48 -2.65
CA LEU A 62 -2.66 0.08 -2.31
C LEU A 62 -1.75 -0.98 -1.67
N CYS A 63 -2.28 -1.84 -0.81
CA CYS A 63 -1.52 -2.96 -0.23
C CYS A 63 -1.04 -3.95 -1.28
N ASP A 64 -1.90 -4.28 -2.26
CA ASP A 64 -1.55 -5.20 -3.34
C ASP A 64 -0.48 -4.60 -4.26
N GLN A 65 -0.60 -3.33 -4.65
CA GLN A 65 0.44 -2.64 -5.42
C GLN A 65 1.80 -2.66 -4.70
N VAL A 66 1.84 -2.38 -3.39
CA VAL A 66 3.08 -2.45 -2.61
C VAL A 66 3.65 -3.86 -2.62
N ARG A 67 2.79 -4.88 -2.49
CA ARG A 67 3.21 -6.29 -2.52
C ARG A 67 3.79 -6.67 -3.89
N GLU A 68 3.12 -6.33 -4.98
CA GLU A 68 3.57 -6.62 -6.35
C GLU A 68 4.90 -5.93 -6.68
N GLN A 69 5.09 -4.68 -6.25
CA GLN A 69 6.33 -3.94 -6.48
C GLN A 69 7.47 -4.42 -5.58
N ALA A 70 7.16 -4.86 -4.36
CA ALA A 70 8.13 -5.50 -3.47
C ALA A 70 8.59 -6.87 -4.03
N ASP A 71 7.73 -7.59 -4.74
CA ASP A 71 8.06 -8.87 -5.35
C ASP A 71 8.80 -8.70 -6.69
N SER A 72 8.33 -7.78 -7.54
CA SER A 72 8.85 -7.55 -8.89
C SER A 72 10.24 -6.89 -8.96
N THR A 73 10.78 -6.37 -7.86
CA THR A 73 12.15 -5.82 -7.84
C THR A 73 13.24 -6.90 -7.76
N VAL A 74 12.93 -8.15 -8.12
CA VAL A 74 13.94 -9.12 -8.56
C VAL A 74 14.56 -8.54 -9.83
N VAL A 75 15.71 -7.89 -9.66
CA VAL A 75 16.63 -7.56 -10.74
C VAL A 75 16.80 -8.85 -11.56
N PRO A 76 16.51 -8.87 -12.88
CA PRO A 76 16.97 -9.98 -13.69
C PRO A 76 18.49 -10.01 -13.53
N GLU A 77 18.97 -11.09 -12.92
CA GLU A 77 20.38 -11.41 -12.76
C GLU A 77 21.13 -10.97 -14.03
N PRO A 78 22.22 -10.16 -13.93
CA PRO A 78 23.01 -9.90 -15.11
C PRO A 78 23.48 -11.27 -15.56
N ALA A 79 22.97 -11.71 -16.72
CA ALA A 79 23.42 -12.92 -17.36
C ALA A 79 24.93 -12.77 -17.55
N ALA A 80 25.70 -13.27 -16.58
CA ALA A 80 27.11 -13.51 -16.70
C ALA A 80 27.21 -14.67 -17.67
N GLY A 81 27.05 -14.35 -18.95
CA GLY A 81 27.36 -15.27 -20.04
C GLY A 81 28.82 -15.69 -19.88
N PRO A 82 29.11 -16.99 -19.73
CA PRO A 82 30.48 -17.43 -19.60
C PRO A 82 31.15 -17.38 -20.98
N ARG A 83 32.26 -16.64 -21.00
CA ARG A 83 33.41 -16.73 -21.93
C ARG A 83 33.34 -15.92 -23.22
#